data_AF-A0A9X9NH57-F1
#
_entry.id   AF-A0A9X9NH57-F1
#
_cell.length_a   1.000
_cell.length_b   1.000
_cell.length_c   1.000
_cell.angle_alpha   90.00
_cell.angle_beta   90.00
_cell.angle_gamma   90.00
#
_symmetry.space_group_name_H-M   'P 1'
#
loop_
_entity.id
_entity.type
_entity.pdbx_description
1 polymer ?
#
loop_
_entity_poly.entity_id
_entity_poly.type
_entity_poly.pdbx_seq_one_letter_code
_entity_poly.pdbx_strand_id
1 'polypeptide(L)'
;MRKYFPYILFIFLFFIYFLCYQSVLSHVIYYQEQHHLFLYSKTFFLQHIQSQGWMSYLTAFIIQFFHIPTIGSILLAGILALIYLLTNDAIKKITGHNDLLLLSLIPSIYLFLYSMTVDHSLTPIIATFLGLLIMSLFHQITVRPWSFIRKIYSPLPPNNKYRLLIYSLLIAIYAGTSFYFFVQTYNMSEHRMIMAEKSVKEKNWENVLTQTEKYINSGRTNQLISYFHNLALYHTEKLPYQLFDYPQKLGVKALYFPWNSDSRESEYGHFIYEDLGYINEAQRWEFEAMVVWGETAPHLLNLARYNIVNKRPEVARRFINLLKQSLFYRKDAEELEKQLHAGSVPGLRMALENNKEHPARFANVINIGPELQYLCEQDTTNRMAFEYLMSDLLLSNNVVRFVDNLKFIRHFKYPEMPPAYQEALYIYKLGVDGETFSKSGFNVSENTEKRFQRYYNLYKNRQMQRLKAEFGNTYWYYLNFISPYGDKIIRN
;
A
#
# COMPACT_ATOMS: atom_id res chain seq x y z
N MET A 1 19.34 32.97 27.85
CA MET A 1 18.19 32.55 27.00
C MET A 1 18.21 33.12 25.58
N ARG A 2 18.44 34.42 25.36
CA ARG A 2 18.29 35.09 24.04
C ARG A 2 19.17 34.55 22.89
N LYS A 3 20.42 34.16 23.17
CA LYS A 3 21.35 33.57 22.17
C LYS A 3 21.01 32.11 21.85
N TYR A 4 20.41 31.40 22.81
CA TYR A 4 20.12 29.97 22.72
C TYR A 4 18.72 29.66 22.19
N PHE A 5 17.84 30.66 22.14
CA PHE A 5 16.43 30.48 21.73
C PHE A 5 16.27 29.82 20.35
N PRO A 6 17.00 30.20 19.29
CA PRO A 6 16.91 29.50 18.00
C PRO A 6 17.33 28.03 18.09
N TYR A 7 18.34 27.71 18.88
CA TYR A 7 18.80 26.33 19.07
C TYR A 7 17.79 25.49 19.86
N ILE A 8 17.10 26.09 20.84
CA ILE A 8 16.02 25.41 21.57
C ILE A 8 14.85 25.13 20.63
N LEU A 9 14.45 26.10 19.81
CA LEU A 9 13.37 25.92 18.84
C LEU A 9 13.74 24.89 17.75
N PHE A 10 14.99 24.87 17.32
CA PHE A 10 15.54 23.83 16.43
C PHE A 10 15.37 22.42 17.05
N ILE A 11 15.81 22.22 18.29
CA ILE A 11 15.67 20.93 18.99
C ILE A 11 14.20 20.54 19.10
N PHE A 12 13.33 21.50 19.45
CA PHE A 12 11.89 21.27 19.57
C PHE A 12 11.25 20.86 18.24
N LEU A 13 11.53 21.58 17.15
CA LEU A 13 11.05 21.25 15.80
C LEU A 13 11.55 19.88 15.35
N PHE A 14 12.84 19.59 15.58
CA PHE A 14 13.42 18.30 15.27
C PHE A 14 12.65 17.15 15.95
N PHE A 15 12.39 17.26 17.26
CA PHE A 15 11.65 16.22 17.98
C PHE A 15 10.20 16.10 17.51
N ILE A 16 9.50 17.20 17.22
CA ILE A 16 8.14 17.14 16.68
C ILE A 16 8.12 16.43 15.33
N TYR A 17 8.95 16.87 14.39
CA TYR A 17 9.00 16.27 13.06
C TYR A 17 9.42 14.81 13.13
N PHE A 18 10.40 14.48 13.96
CA PHE A 18 10.84 13.11 14.19
C PHE A 18 9.69 12.23 14.71
N LEU A 19 8.96 12.68 15.74
CA LEU A 19 7.82 11.93 16.27
C LEU A 19 6.70 11.78 15.23
N CYS A 20 6.44 12.80 14.41
CA CYS A 20 5.48 12.70 13.31
C CYS A 20 5.89 11.63 12.29
N TYR A 21 7.13 11.65 11.78
CA TYR A 21 7.61 10.66 10.81
C TYR A 21 7.78 9.26 11.41
N GLN A 22 8.06 9.15 12.70
CA GLN A 22 8.14 7.86 13.38
C GLN A 22 6.75 7.23 13.60
N SER A 23 5.68 8.04 13.62
CA SER A 23 4.32 7.59 13.92
C SER A 23 3.35 7.87 12.76
N VAL A 24 2.64 8.99 12.81
CA VAL A 24 1.51 9.34 11.93
C VAL A 24 1.92 9.41 10.44
N LEU A 25 3.14 9.88 10.16
CA LEU A 25 3.70 10.02 8.81
C LEU A 25 4.71 8.92 8.44
N SER A 26 4.74 7.81 9.19
CA SER A 26 5.66 6.68 8.91
C SER A 26 5.47 6.06 7.52
N HIS A 27 4.23 6.10 7.00
CA HIS A 27 3.89 5.66 5.66
C HIS A 27 4.62 6.46 4.56
N VAL A 28 4.94 7.74 4.78
CA VAL A 28 5.66 8.58 3.81
C VAL A 28 7.08 8.08 3.62
N ILE A 29 7.79 7.82 4.73
CA ILE A 29 9.17 7.32 4.70
C ILE A 29 9.21 5.96 3.98
N TYR A 30 8.29 5.07 4.33
CA TYR A 30 8.17 3.76 3.69
C TYR A 30 7.87 3.88 2.20
N TYR A 31 6.89 4.69 1.79
CA TYR A 31 6.51 4.83 0.39
C TYR A 31 7.67 5.35 -0.47
N GLN A 32 8.35 6.41 -0.01
CA GLN A 32 9.45 7.03 -0.74
C GLN A 32 10.61 6.05 -0.95
N GLU A 33 10.91 5.21 0.06
CA GLU A 33 11.93 4.17 -0.03
C GLU A 33 11.58 3.09 -1.05
N GLN A 34 10.33 2.63 -1.07
CA GLN A 34 9.89 1.57 -1.98
C GLN A 34 9.91 2.01 -3.45
N HIS A 35 9.77 3.31 -3.73
CA HIS A 35 9.68 3.86 -5.08
C HIS A 35 11.01 4.45 -5.59
N HIS A 36 12.09 4.42 -4.82
CA HIS A 36 13.39 4.96 -5.23
C HIS A 36 14.53 4.00 -4.91
N LEU A 37 15.26 3.57 -5.94
CA LEU A 37 16.48 2.78 -5.79
C LEU A 37 17.71 3.63 -6.12
N PHE A 38 18.67 3.66 -5.19
CA PHE A 38 19.97 4.29 -5.42
C PHE A 38 21.05 3.24 -5.69
N LEU A 39 21.79 3.40 -6.79
CA LEU A 39 22.86 2.50 -7.20
C LEU A 39 24.20 3.23 -7.23
N TYR A 40 25.26 2.61 -6.71
CA TYR A 40 26.62 3.17 -6.68
C TYR A 40 27.39 3.02 -8.02
N SER A 41 26.70 2.82 -9.14
CA SER A 41 27.33 2.65 -10.44
C SER A 41 27.48 3.95 -11.22
N LYS A 42 28.55 4.02 -12.01
CA LYS A 42 28.82 5.15 -12.92
C LYS A 42 27.71 5.34 -13.95
N THR A 43 27.11 4.25 -14.42
CA THR A 43 26.02 4.27 -15.40
C THR A 43 24.78 4.92 -14.80
N PHE A 44 24.38 4.52 -13.59
CA PHE A 44 23.26 5.13 -12.86
C PHE A 44 23.50 6.62 -12.64
N PHE A 45 24.68 7.00 -12.15
CA PHE A 45 25.05 8.41 -11.94
C PHE A 45 24.88 9.27 -13.20
N LEU A 46 25.42 8.82 -14.34
CA LEU A 46 25.36 9.58 -15.59
C LEU A 46 23.93 9.68 -16.14
N GLN A 47 23.18 8.57 -16.12
CA GLN A 47 21.80 8.54 -16.61
C GLN A 47 20.85 9.37 -15.74
N HIS A 48 21.00 9.29 -14.42
CA HIS A 48 20.16 10.02 -13.46
C HIS A 48 20.37 11.54 -13.56
N ILE A 49 21.63 11.97 -13.67
CA ILE A 49 21.93 13.40 -13.86
C ILE A 49 21.40 13.92 -15.19
N GLN A 50 21.52 13.14 -16.27
CA GLN A 50 21.05 13.56 -17.59
C GLN A 50 19.51 13.67 -17.65
N SER A 51 18.80 12.77 -16.99
CA SER A 51 17.33 12.69 -17.04
C SER A 51 16.62 13.58 -16.00
N GLN A 52 17.07 13.55 -14.75
CA GLN A 52 16.39 14.20 -13.62
C GLN A 52 17.21 15.30 -12.93
N GLY A 53 18.50 15.41 -13.26
CA GLY A 53 19.40 16.42 -12.69
C GLY A 53 20.05 16.01 -11.37
N TRP A 54 21.02 16.82 -10.96
CA TRP A 54 21.88 16.54 -9.79
C TRP A 54 21.13 16.60 -8.44
N MET A 55 20.09 17.43 -8.32
CA MET A 55 19.28 17.52 -7.10
C MET A 55 18.47 16.25 -6.86
N SER A 56 17.92 15.65 -7.92
CA SER A 56 17.22 14.37 -7.81
C SER A 56 18.20 13.26 -7.39
N TYR A 57 19.43 13.24 -7.92
CA TYR A 57 20.46 12.27 -7.52
C TYR A 57 20.78 12.36 -6.02
N LEU A 58 20.99 13.56 -5.48
CA LEU A 58 21.22 13.77 -4.04
C LEU A 58 20.00 13.38 -3.21
N THR A 59 18.80 13.61 -3.73
CA THR A 59 17.56 13.21 -3.07
C THR A 59 17.45 11.68 -2.99
N ALA A 60 17.69 10.97 -4.09
CA ALA A 60 17.75 9.51 -4.12
C ALA A 60 18.83 8.95 -3.19
N PHE A 61 19.99 9.61 -3.11
CA PHE A 61 21.06 9.26 -2.16
C PHE A 61 20.58 9.38 -0.71
N ILE A 62 19.77 10.38 -0.36
CA ILE A 62 19.22 10.53 1.01
C ILE A 62 18.12 9.50 1.25
N ILE A 63 17.23 9.29 0.28
CA ILE A 63 16.11 8.34 0.38
C ILE A 63 16.61 6.91 0.61
N GLN A 64 17.79 6.52 0.10
CA GLN A 64 18.31 5.16 0.35
C GLN A 64 18.37 4.81 1.86
N PHE A 65 18.61 5.80 2.75
CA PHE A 65 18.66 5.59 4.19
C PHE A 65 17.28 5.40 4.84
N PHE A 66 16.20 5.67 4.10
CA PHE A 66 14.84 5.44 4.56
C PHE A 66 14.53 3.95 4.68
N HIS A 67 15.39 3.09 4.11
CA HIS A 67 15.36 1.63 4.31
C HIS A 67 15.32 1.26 5.79
N ILE A 68 15.97 2.06 6.63
CA ILE A 68 15.84 1.99 8.10
C ILE A 68 14.93 3.14 8.53
N PRO A 69 13.64 2.89 8.85
CA PRO A 69 12.64 3.96 9.03
C PRO A 69 12.99 4.99 10.11
N THR A 70 13.68 4.56 11.17
CA THR A 70 14.14 5.45 12.25
C THR A 70 15.21 6.42 11.77
N ILE A 71 16.17 5.95 10.95
CA ILE A 71 17.21 6.78 10.35
C ILE A 71 16.60 7.74 9.33
N GLY A 72 15.70 7.26 8.48
CA GLY A 72 14.96 8.11 7.54
C GLY A 72 14.21 9.24 8.24
N SER A 73 13.50 8.92 9.33
CA SER A 73 12.79 9.89 10.16
C SER A 73 13.72 10.92 10.79
N ILE A 74 14.88 10.49 11.33
CA ILE A 74 15.90 11.39 11.89
C ILE A 74 16.48 12.31 10.81
N LEU A 75 16.82 11.78 9.64
CA LEU A 75 17.40 12.55 8.54
C LEU A 75 16.41 13.61 8.04
N LEU A 76 15.18 13.23 7.74
CA LEU A 76 14.19 14.16 7.21
C LEU A 76 13.80 15.23 8.23
N ALA A 77 13.57 14.84 9.50
CA ALA A 77 13.32 15.78 10.60
C ALA A 77 14.51 16.72 10.82
N GLY A 78 15.73 16.20 10.76
CA GLY A 78 16.98 16.94 10.87
C GLY A 78 17.13 17.98 9.78
N ILE A 79 16.90 17.61 8.51
CA ILE A 79 16.97 18.52 7.36
C ILE A 79 15.93 19.63 7.48
N LEU A 80 14.69 19.31 7.81
CA LEU A 80 13.62 20.31 7.99
C LEU A 80 13.95 21.28 9.14
N ALA A 81 14.38 20.77 10.29
CA ALA A 81 14.80 21.62 11.41
C ALA A 81 16.04 22.47 11.04
N LEU A 82 16.99 21.94 10.28
CA LEU A 82 18.15 22.69 9.81
C LEU A 82 17.77 23.80 8.83
N ILE A 83 16.75 23.60 7.99
CA ILE A 83 16.20 24.66 7.13
C ILE A 83 15.73 25.84 7.98
N TYR A 84 15.04 25.59 9.10
CA TYR A 84 14.69 26.64 10.06
C TYR A 84 15.95 27.37 10.59
N LEU A 85 16.95 26.62 11.07
CA LEU A 85 18.15 27.21 11.66
C LEU A 85 18.95 28.04 10.66
N LEU A 86 19.14 27.52 9.44
CA LEU A 86 19.84 28.21 8.35
C LEU A 86 19.08 29.46 7.88
N THR A 87 17.75 29.41 7.84
CA THR A 87 16.91 30.57 7.49
C THR A 87 17.03 31.65 8.57
N ASN A 88 17.00 31.28 9.86
CA ASN A 88 17.21 32.22 10.96
C ASN A 88 18.59 32.87 10.89
N ASP A 89 19.64 32.09 10.61
CA ASP A 89 21.00 32.61 10.45
C ASP A 89 21.12 33.55 9.23
N ALA A 90 20.46 33.23 8.12
CA ALA A 90 20.40 34.10 6.94
C ALA A 90 19.70 35.43 7.26
N ILE A 91 18.52 35.40 7.91
CA ILE A 91 17.79 36.60 8.33
C ILE A 91 18.67 37.47 9.24
N LYS A 92 19.33 36.86 10.22
CA LYS A 92 20.20 37.58 11.16
C LYS A 92 21.39 38.24 10.47
N LYS A 93 21.99 37.56 9.51
CA LYS A 93 23.12 38.06 8.70
C LYS A 93 22.70 39.21 7.77
N ILE A 94 21.52 39.10 7.15
CA ILE A 94 20.96 40.07 6.21
C ILE A 94 20.51 41.35 6.93
N THR A 95 19.71 41.20 7.99
CA THR A 95 19.07 42.33 8.70
C THR A 95 19.95 42.92 9.81
N GLY A 96 20.92 42.16 10.32
CA GLY A 96 21.71 42.52 11.49
C GLY A 96 20.96 42.36 12.83
N HIS A 97 19.70 41.91 12.80
CA HIS A 97 18.83 41.77 13.97
C HIS A 97 18.34 40.32 14.12
N ASN A 98 17.89 39.96 15.33
CA ASN A 98 17.25 38.65 15.53
C ASN A 98 15.89 38.61 14.83
N ASP A 99 15.50 37.44 14.34
CA ASP A 99 14.18 37.21 13.75
C ASP A 99 13.08 37.42 14.80
N LEU A 100 12.35 38.54 14.69
CA LEU A 100 11.32 38.94 15.64
C LEU A 100 9.96 38.30 15.33
N LEU A 101 9.65 38.18 14.05
CA LEU A 101 8.38 37.64 13.57
C LEU A 101 8.41 36.12 13.44
N LEU A 102 9.56 35.48 13.72
CA LEU A 102 9.78 34.04 13.53
C LEU A 102 9.54 33.61 12.07
N LEU A 103 9.89 34.46 11.11
CA LEU A 103 9.73 34.18 9.68
C LEU A 103 10.55 32.97 9.24
N SER A 104 11.63 32.66 9.95
CA SER A 104 12.44 31.46 9.76
C SER A 104 11.67 30.15 9.93
N LEU A 105 10.53 30.15 10.64
CA LEU A 105 9.67 28.97 10.76
C LEU A 105 8.91 28.66 9.49
N ILE A 106 8.61 29.67 8.66
CA ILE A 106 7.72 29.53 7.49
C ILE A 106 8.26 28.47 6.51
N PRO A 107 9.52 28.52 6.03
CA PRO A 107 10.00 27.52 5.08
C PRO A 107 10.04 26.11 5.66
N SER A 108 10.44 25.95 6.92
CA SER A 108 10.50 24.66 7.61
C SER A 108 9.11 24.02 7.75
N ILE A 109 8.14 24.79 8.25
CA ILE A 109 6.76 24.32 8.46
C ILE A 109 6.08 24.04 7.12
N TYR A 110 6.25 24.94 6.14
CA TYR A 110 5.66 24.77 4.81
C TYR A 110 6.18 23.49 4.14
N LEU A 111 7.50 23.26 4.16
CA LEU A 111 8.09 22.06 3.59
C LEU A 111 7.69 20.79 4.35
N PHE A 112 7.53 20.87 5.68
CA PHE A 112 7.00 19.77 6.48
C PHE A 112 5.57 19.39 6.05
N LEU A 113 4.69 20.38 5.90
CA LEU A 113 3.31 20.16 5.44
C LEU A 113 3.29 19.64 3.99
N TYR A 114 4.19 20.12 3.14
CA TYR A 114 4.36 19.63 1.77
C TYR A 114 4.77 18.16 1.72
N SER A 115 5.66 17.70 2.60
CA SER A 115 6.06 16.29 2.66
C SER A 115 5.02 15.32 3.25
N MET A 116 3.84 15.79 3.66
CA MET A 116 2.82 14.92 4.24
C MET A 116 2.17 13.98 3.22
N THR A 117 2.14 14.38 1.95
CA THR A 117 1.56 13.58 0.85
C THR A 117 2.65 12.81 0.13
N VAL A 118 2.39 11.54 -0.20
CA VAL A 118 3.39 10.69 -0.84
C VAL A 118 3.67 11.04 -2.30
N ASP A 119 2.71 11.67 -2.99
CA ASP A 119 2.82 12.15 -4.38
C ASP A 119 3.88 13.25 -4.55
N HIS A 120 4.29 13.89 -3.45
CA HIS A 120 5.24 14.98 -3.49
C HIS A 120 6.69 14.48 -3.43
N SER A 121 7.50 14.87 -4.42
CA SER A 121 8.94 14.58 -4.42
C SER A 121 9.61 15.29 -3.25
N LEU A 122 10.58 14.65 -2.61
CA LEU A 122 11.39 15.26 -1.55
C LEU A 122 12.47 16.22 -2.09
N THR A 123 12.63 16.31 -3.41
CA THR A 123 13.64 17.16 -4.07
C THR A 123 13.61 18.62 -3.62
N PRO A 124 12.44 19.29 -3.49
CA PRO A 124 12.39 20.68 -3.02
C PRO A 124 12.94 20.88 -1.61
N ILE A 125 12.79 19.88 -0.73
CA ILE A 125 13.30 19.92 0.65
C ILE A 125 14.83 19.89 0.63
N ILE A 126 15.41 18.95 -0.11
CA ILE A 126 16.86 18.80 -0.26
C ILE A 126 17.45 20.02 -0.97
N ALA A 127 16.81 20.51 -2.03
CA ALA A 127 17.24 21.70 -2.76
C ALA A 127 17.23 22.96 -1.89
N THR A 128 16.17 23.16 -1.08
CA THR A 128 16.08 24.30 -0.16
C THR A 128 17.15 24.22 0.93
N PHE A 129 17.37 23.04 1.50
CA PHE A 129 18.42 22.82 2.49
C PHE A 129 19.81 23.12 1.93
N LEU A 130 20.17 22.55 0.77
CA LEU A 130 21.47 22.78 0.15
C LEU A 130 21.65 24.22 -0.31
N GLY A 131 20.60 24.85 -0.87
CA GLY A 131 20.64 26.25 -1.27
C GLY A 131 20.91 27.18 -0.08
N LEU A 132 20.22 26.97 1.05
CA LEU A 132 20.45 27.72 2.29
C LEU A 132 21.83 27.43 2.88
N LEU A 133 22.31 26.19 2.81
CA LEU A 133 23.65 25.81 3.26
C LEU A 133 24.73 26.54 2.45
N ILE A 134 24.64 26.51 1.13
CA ILE A 134 25.57 27.20 0.22
C ILE A 134 25.52 28.72 0.46
N MET A 135 24.33 29.32 0.59
CA MET A 135 24.21 30.74 0.92
C MET A 135 24.86 31.06 2.27
N SER A 136 24.70 30.18 3.28
CA SER A 136 25.28 30.39 4.60
C SER A 136 26.81 30.37 4.57
N LEU A 137 27.41 29.51 3.74
CA LEU A 137 28.85 29.38 3.52
C LEU A 137 29.40 30.55 2.70
N PHE A 138 28.73 30.92 1.60
CA PHE A 138 29.11 32.05 0.76
C PHE A 138 29.16 33.37 1.56
N HIS A 139 28.21 33.55 2.47
CA HIS A 139 28.19 34.71 3.36
C HIS A 139 29.36 34.73 4.37
N GLN A 140 29.91 33.58 4.77
CA GLN A 140 31.11 33.56 5.62
C GLN A 140 32.34 34.09 4.88
N ILE A 141 32.38 33.93 3.55
CA ILE A 141 33.49 34.34 2.68
C ILE A 141 33.34 35.82 2.27
N THR A 142 32.12 36.31 2.06
CA THR A 142 31.82 37.66 1.56
C THR A 142 31.38 38.62 2.67
N VAL A 143 32.32 39.12 3.47
CA VAL A 143 32.01 39.93 4.68
C VAL A 143 31.41 41.33 4.40
N ARG A 144 31.24 41.77 3.16
CA ARG A 144 30.72 43.10 2.81
C ARG A 144 29.94 43.00 1.50
N PRO A 145 28.58 43.02 1.47
CA PRO A 145 27.87 44.30 1.33
C PRO A 145 26.35 44.27 1.68
N TRP A 146 25.95 44.35 2.96
CA TRP A 146 24.52 44.58 3.31
C TRP A 146 24.34 45.73 4.31
N SER A 147 25.23 46.72 4.28
CA SER A 147 25.15 47.90 5.16
C SER A 147 23.91 48.78 4.88
N PHE A 148 23.32 48.69 3.69
CA PHE A 148 22.14 49.47 3.31
C PHE A 148 20.84 48.96 3.98
N ILE A 149 20.69 47.64 4.15
CA ILE A 149 19.47 47.03 4.74
C ILE A 149 19.45 47.10 6.27
N ARG A 150 20.62 47.22 6.91
CA ARG A 150 20.75 47.44 8.37
C ARG A 150 20.13 48.75 8.87
N LYS A 151 19.69 49.65 7.98
CA LYS A 151 19.02 50.92 8.33
C LYS A 151 17.51 50.79 8.56
N ILE A 152 16.90 49.64 8.30
CA ILE A 152 15.49 49.41 8.61
C ILE A 152 15.35 49.28 10.14
N TYR A 153 14.74 50.31 10.74
CA TYR A 153 14.46 50.45 12.17
C TYR A 153 13.74 49.21 12.73
N SER A 154 14.17 48.73 13.90
CA SER A 154 13.46 47.69 14.65
C SER A 154 12.31 48.32 15.46
N PRO A 155 11.03 47.96 15.23
CA PRO A 155 9.93 48.39 16.07
C PRO A 155 9.89 47.46 17.29
N LEU A 156 10.72 47.72 18.29
CA LEU A 156 10.74 46.90 19.49
C LEU A 156 10.37 47.74 20.72
N PRO A 157 9.42 47.27 21.55
CA PRO A 157 9.31 47.77 22.91
C PRO A 157 10.62 47.43 23.67
N PRO A 158 11.14 48.36 24.49
CA PRO A 158 12.41 48.18 25.20
C PRO A 158 12.37 47.06 26.25
N ASN A 159 11.18 46.69 26.72
CA ASN A 159 10.98 45.77 27.84
C ASN A 159 10.94 44.28 27.40
N ASN A 160 11.77 43.46 28.06
CA ASN A 160 11.91 42.03 27.80
C ASN A 160 10.63 41.21 28.03
N LYS A 161 9.73 41.65 28.92
CA LYS A 161 8.46 40.93 29.19
C LYS A 161 7.53 40.93 27.98
N TYR A 162 7.33 42.09 27.33
CA TYR A 162 6.48 42.19 26.14
C TYR A 162 7.03 41.42 24.95
N ARG A 163 8.36 41.33 24.81
CA ARG A 163 8.98 40.53 23.73
C ARG A 163 8.74 39.04 23.91
N LEU A 164 8.84 38.53 25.14
CA LEU A 164 8.52 37.12 25.42
C LEU A 164 7.05 36.83 25.15
N LEU A 165 6.15 37.75 25.52
CA LEU A 165 4.71 37.64 25.21
C LEU A 165 4.44 37.60 23.70
N ILE A 166 5.10 38.45 22.92
CA ILE A 166 4.99 38.45 21.46
C ILE A 166 5.49 37.12 20.88
N TYR A 167 6.65 36.63 21.31
CA TYR A 167 7.16 35.33 20.84
C TYR A 167 6.25 34.17 21.20
N SER A 168 5.70 34.14 22.43
CA SER A 168 4.74 33.09 22.82
C SER A 168 3.45 33.17 21.99
N LEU A 169 2.96 34.38 21.69
CA LEU A 169 1.78 34.56 20.85
C LEU A 169 2.04 34.09 19.42
N LEU A 170 3.18 34.46 18.84
CA LEU A 170 3.56 34.03 17.48
C LEU A 170 3.76 32.52 17.41
N ILE A 171 4.44 31.90 18.38
CA ILE A 171 4.57 30.43 18.45
C ILE A 171 3.20 29.78 18.53
N ALA A 172 2.28 30.30 19.36
CA ALA A 172 0.93 29.77 19.45
C ALA A 172 0.16 29.91 18.13
N ILE A 173 0.32 31.03 17.41
CA ILE A 173 -0.27 31.24 16.09
C ILE A 173 0.32 30.24 15.09
N TYR A 174 1.65 30.11 14.97
CA TYR A 174 2.29 29.15 14.08
C TYR A 174 1.91 27.71 14.41
N ALA A 175 1.88 27.33 15.69
CA ALA A 175 1.47 26.01 16.12
C ALA A 175 0.00 25.73 15.76
N GLY A 176 -0.89 26.69 16.03
CA GLY A 176 -2.32 26.59 15.71
C GLY A 176 -2.59 26.49 14.21
N THR A 177 -1.95 27.33 13.40
CA THR A 177 -2.10 27.29 11.93
C THR A 177 -1.50 26.02 11.35
N SER A 178 -0.30 25.62 11.80
CA SER A 178 0.33 24.38 11.35
C SER A 178 -0.51 23.16 11.72
N PHE A 179 -1.06 23.11 12.93
CA PHE A 179 -1.95 22.03 13.36
C PHE A 179 -3.24 22.00 12.53
N TYR A 180 -3.85 23.16 12.26
CA TYR A 180 -5.02 23.25 11.38
C TYR A 180 -4.73 22.71 9.97
N PHE A 181 -3.62 23.16 9.35
CA PHE A 181 -3.23 22.65 8.04
C PHE A 181 -2.84 21.18 8.07
N PHE A 182 -2.16 20.72 9.12
CA PHE A 182 -1.84 19.31 9.30
C PHE A 182 -3.10 18.44 9.29
N VAL A 183 -4.14 18.82 10.05
CA VAL A 183 -5.40 18.06 10.11
C VAL A 183 -6.14 18.09 8.75
N GLN A 184 -6.08 19.19 8.02
CA GLN A 184 -6.72 19.32 6.70
C GLN A 184 -5.98 18.53 5.61
N THR A 185 -4.65 18.53 5.63
CA THR A 185 -3.82 17.86 4.63
C THR A 185 -3.66 16.36 4.91
N TYR A 186 -3.73 15.93 6.17
CA TYR A 186 -3.51 14.53 6.54
C TYR A 186 -4.57 13.58 5.97
N ASN A 187 -4.14 12.73 5.03
CA ASN A 187 -5.00 11.74 4.40
C ASN A 187 -4.96 10.39 5.14
N MET A 188 -5.91 10.19 6.06
CA MET A 188 -6.04 8.92 6.80
C MET A 188 -6.29 7.71 5.89
N SER A 189 -6.89 7.90 4.71
CA SER A 189 -7.12 6.80 3.77
C SER A 189 -5.82 6.35 3.12
N GLU A 190 -4.99 7.30 2.68
CA GLU A 190 -3.65 7.03 2.13
C GLU A 190 -2.78 6.29 3.15
N HIS A 191 -2.74 6.79 4.39
CA HIS A 191 -2.04 6.11 5.48
C HIS A 191 -2.47 4.64 5.63
N ARG A 192 -3.78 4.38 5.69
CA ARG A 192 -4.31 3.01 5.87
C ARG A 192 -4.01 2.11 4.68
N MET A 193 -4.06 2.64 3.46
CA MET A 193 -3.76 1.88 2.24
C MET A 193 -2.30 1.46 2.22
N ILE A 194 -1.37 2.39 2.47
CA ILE A 194 0.07 2.10 2.46
C ILE A 194 0.46 1.19 3.63
N MET A 195 -0.14 1.39 4.81
CA MET A 195 0.10 0.48 5.95
C MET A 195 -0.46 -0.92 5.72
N ALA A 196 -1.58 -1.07 4.99
CA ALA A 196 -2.08 -2.37 4.56
C ALA A 196 -1.11 -3.03 3.58
N GLU A 197 -0.64 -2.31 2.56
CA GLU A 197 0.36 -2.80 1.60
C GLU A 197 1.64 -3.26 2.30
N LYS A 198 2.19 -2.43 3.20
CA LYS A 198 3.36 -2.78 4.02
C LYS A 198 3.13 -4.08 4.78
N SER A 199 1.95 -4.24 5.38
CA SER A 199 1.61 -5.45 6.14
C SER A 199 1.44 -6.69 5.25
N VAL A 200 0.99 -6.53 4.00
CA VAL A 200 0.96 -7.61 3.00
C VAL A 200 2.39 -8.06 2.67
N LYS A 201 3.31 -7.12 2.37
CA LYS A 201 4.72 -7.45 2.10
C LYS A 201 5.41 -8.12 3.30
N GLU A 202 5.06 -7.71 4.53
CA GLU A 202 5.54 -8.33 5.77
C GLU A 202 4.83 -9.65 6.13
N LYS A 203 3.83 -10.09 5.35
CA LYS A 203 2.96 -11.25 5.62
C LYS A 203 2.25 -11.20 6.97
N ASN A 204 1.95 -10.00 7.47
CA ASN A 204 1.23 -9.75 8.72
C ASN A 204 -0.29 -9.60 8.44
N TRP A 205 -0.94 -10.73 8.17
CA TRP A 205 -2.33 -10.78 7.71
C TRP A 205 -3.36 -10.22 8.70
N GLU A 206 -3.15 -10.41 10.01
CA GLU A 206 -4.05 -9.85 11.04
C GLU A 206 -4.01 -8.31 11.05
N ASN A 207 -2.85 -7.70 10.81
CA ASN A 207 -2.78 -6.24 10.66
C ASN A 207 -3.41 -5.78 9.34
N VAL A 208 -3.27 -6.55 8.24
CA VAL A 208 -3.97 -6.24 6.97
C VAL A 208 -5.48 -6.19 7.20
N LEU A 209 -6.07 -7.18 7.87
CA LEU A 209 -7.50 -7.17 8.24
C LEU A 209 -7.82 -5.93 9.08
N THR A 210 -7.04 -5.64 10.11
CA THR A 210 -7.25 -4.46 10.97
C THR A 210 -7.27 -3.14 10.18
N GLN A 211 -6.33 -2.93 9.26
CA GLN A 211 -6.25 -1.69 8.48
C GLN A 211 -7.39 -1.59 7.45
N THR A 212 -7.67 -2.69 6.74
CA THR A 212 -8.69 -2.76 5.71
C THR A 212 -10.10 -2.65 6.30
N GLU A 213 -10.39 -3.29 7.43
CA GLU A 213 -11.67 -3.15 8.15
C GLU A 213 -11.91 -1.72 8.60
N LYS A 214 -10.92 -1.06 9.21
CA LYS A 214 -11.03 0.36 9.59
C LYS A 214 -11.38 1.21 8.37
N TYR A 215 -10.77 0.95 7.22
CA TYR A 215 -11.07 1.64 5.97
C TYR A 215 -12.49 1.36 5.49
N ILE A 216 -12.91 0.09 5.40
CA ILE A 216 -14.25 -0.32 4.94
C ILE A 216 -15.34 0.25 5.86
N ASN A 217 -15.13 0.20 7.18
CA ASN A 217 -16.06 0.72 8.19
C ASN A 217 -16.24 2.25 8.14
N SER A 218 -15.34 2.98 7.46
CA SER A 218 -15.54 4.41 7.18
C SER A 218 -16.57 4.69 6.07
N GLY A 219 -17.14 3.65 5.45
CA GLY A 219 -18.11 3.75 4.37
C GLY A 219 -17.49 3.92 2.98
N ARG A 220 -16.16 4.03 2.90
CA ARG A 220 -15.40 4.17 1.65
C ARG A 220 -15.27 2.82 0.94
N THR A 221 -15.13 2.84 -0.37
CA THR A 221 -14.94 1.64 -1.21
C THR A 221 -13.72 1.86 -2.08
N ASN A 222 -12.78 0.92 -2.07
CA ASN A 222 -11.55 0.97 -2.86
C ASN A 222 -11.13 -0.45 -3.21
N GLN A 223 -10.73 -0.68 -4.47
CA GLN A 223 -10.43 -2.01 -4.99
C GLN A 223 -9.21 -2.64 -4.31
N LEU A 224 -8.14 -1.88 -4.10
CA LEU A 224 -6.93 -2.36 -3.42
C LEU A 224 -7.24 -2.82 -1.98
N ILE A 225 -8.06 -2.06 -1.27
CA ILE A 225 -8.48 -2.43 0.09
C ILE A 225 -9.29 -3.72 0.09
N SER A 226 -10.28 -3.87 -0.80
CA SER A 226 -11.06 -5.11 -0.90
C SER A 226 -10.19 -6.30 -1.30
N TYR A 227 -9.24 -6.09 -2.21
CA TYR A 227 -8.26 -7.07 -2.65
C TYR A 227 -7.39 -7.58 -1.50
N PHE A 228 -6.74 -6.67 -0.77
CA PHE A 228 -5.91 -7.03 0.38
C PHE A 228 -6.73 -7.65 1.52
N HIS A 229 -7.98 -7.23 1.72
CA HIS A 229 -8.85 -7.83 2.72
C HIS A 229 -9.16 -9.30 2.37
N ASN A 230 -9.59 -9.59 1.13
CA ASN A 230 -9.84 -10.97 0.69
C ASN A 230 -8.56 -11.83 0.75
N LEU A 231 -7.41 -11.27 0.36
CA LEU A 231 -6.11 -11.94 0.47
C LEU A 231 -5.77 -12.30 1.91
N ALA A 232 -5.97 -11.36 2.85
CA ALA A 232 -5.72 -11.61 4.26
C ALA A 232 -6.73 -12.60 4.87
N LEU A 233 -7.99 -12.58 4.43
CA LEU A 233 -8.97 -13.60 4.82
C LEU A 233 -8.53 -15.00 4.38
N TYR A 234 -7.92 -15.15 3.21
CA TYR A 234 -7.41 -16.44 2.77
C TYR A 234 -6.29 -16.94 3.68
N HIS A 235 -5.26 -16.11 3.90
CA HIS A 235 -4.11 -16.49 4.73
C HIS A 235 -4.43 -16.66 6.22
N THR A 236 -5.58 -16.16 6.69
CA THR A 236 -6.11 -16.40 8.04
C THR A 236 -7.16 -17.52 8.09
N GLU A 237 -7.34 -18.25 6.99
CA GLU A 237 -8.31 -19.35 6.81
C GLU A 237 -9.78 -18.96 7.01
N LYS A 238 -10.10 -17.67 6.87
CA LYS A 238 -11.43 -17.08 7.09
C LYS A 238 -12.19 -16.84 5.79
N LEU A 239 -11.53 -16.82 4.63
CA LEU A 239 -12.14 -16.45 3.33
C LEU A 239 -13.49 -17.11 3.05
N PRO A 240 -13.63 -18.46 3.03
CA PRO A 240 -14.90 -19.08 2.69
C PRO A 240 -16.01 -18.85 3.73
N TYR A 241 -15.65 -18.49 4.97
CA TYR A 241 -16.56 -18.27 6.08
C TYR A 241 -17.02 -16.82 6.22
N GLN A 242 -16.14 -15.87 5.89
CA GLN A 242 -16.32 -14.43 6.13
C GLN A 242 -16.39 -13.59 4.85
N LEU A 243 -16.44 -14.22 3.68
CA LEU A 243 -16.50 -13.54 2.37
C LEU A 243 -17.57 -12.43 2.30
N PHE A 244 -18.69 -12.60 3.02
CA PHE A 244 -19.81 -11.67 3.02
C PHE A 244 -19.98 -10.89 4.32
N ASP A 245 -19.07 -11.00 5.29
CA ASP A 245 -19.13 -10.21 6.55
C ASP A 245 -18.93 -8.70 6.33
N TYR A 246 -18.53 -8.31 5.12
CA TYR A 246 -18.43 -6.94 4.67
C TYR A 246 -19.04 -6.78 3.26
N PRO A 247 -19.44 -5.56 2.87
CA PRO A 247 -20.16 -5.36 1.62
C PRO A 247 -19.22 -5.46 0.41
N GLN A 248 -19.33 -6.57 -0.33
CA GLN A 248 -18.57 -6.86 -1.56
C GLN A 248 -19.07 -6.07 -2.78
N LYS A 249 -19.19 -4.74 -2.68
CA LYS A 249 -19.75 -3.85 -3.71
C LYS A 249 -19.04 -3.95 -5.08
N LEU A 250 -17.77 -4.37 -5.08
CA LEU A 250 -16.95 -4.49 -6.28
C LEU A 250 -17.07 -5.85 -6.98
N GLY A 251 -17.82 -6.81 -6.40
CA GLY A 251 -17.96 -8.15 -6.95
C GLY A 251 -16.60 -8.82 -7.13
N VAL A 252 -16.36 -9.46 -8.27
CA VAL A 252 -15.09 -10.19 -8.53
C VAL A 252 -13.85 -9.30 -8.52
N LYS A 253 -14.00 -8.00 -8.79
CA LYS A 253 -12.89 -7.03 -8.71
C LYS A 253 -12.36 -6.87 -7.28
N ALA A 254 -13.11 -7.32 -6.28
CA ALA A 254 -12.63 -7.40 -4.90
C ALA A 254 -11.57 -8.50 -4.70
N LEU A 255 -11.46 -9.48 -5.61
CA LEU A 255 -10.54 -10.61 -5.50
C LEU A 255 -9.25 -10.42 -6.30
N TYR A 256 -9.31 -9.67 -7.41
CA TYR A 256 -8.17 -9.47 -8.31
C TYR A 256 -8.31 -8.16 -9.11
N PHE A 257 -7.22 -7.75 -9.76
CA PHE A 257 -7.23 -6.65 -10.72
C PHE A 257 -7.44 -7.17 -12.15
N PRO A 258 -8.61 -6.94 -12.78
CA PRO A 258 -8.78 -7.25 -14.19
C PRO A 258 -7.94 -6.28 -15.01
N TRP A 259 -7.17 -6.80 -15.98
CA TRP A 259 -6.33 -5.95 -16.81
C TRP A 259 -7.19 -4.94 -17.58
N ASN A 260 -6.95 -3.65 -17.33
CA ASN A 260 -7.74 -2.52 -17.85
C ASN A 260 -6.86 -1.35 -18.34
N SER A 261 -5.55 -1.59 -18.53
CA SER A 261 -4.53 -0.59 -18.86
C SER A 261 -4.36 0.55 -17.83
N ASP A 262 -4.91 0.46 -16.61
CA ASP A 262 -4.57 1.40 -15.53
C ASP A 262 -3.19 1.04 -14.97
N SER A 263 -2.21 1.86 -15.35
CA SER A 263 -0.82 1.66 -14.95
C SER A 263 -0.63 1.62 -13.44
N ARG A 264 -1.51 2.26 -12.66
CA ARG A 264 -1.39 2.27 -11.19
C ARG A 264 -1.76 0.94 -10.54
N GLU A 265 -2.57 0.11 -11.21
CA GLU A 265 -2.95 -1.22 -10.70
C GLU A 265 -1.83 -2.24 -10.89
N SER A 266 -0.88 -1.98 -11.82
CA SER A 266 0.24 -2.88 -12.13
C SER A 266 1.07 -3.27 -10.90
N GLU A 267 1.19 -2.36 -9.93
CA GLU A 267 1.94 -2.53 -8.67
C GLU A 267 1.49 -3.76 -7.86
N TYR A 268 0.19 -4.08 -7.90
CA TYR A 268 -0.43 -4.95 -6.89
C TYR A 268 -0.91 -6.30 -7.42
N GLY A 269 -0.99 -6.47 -8.74
CA GLY A 269 -1.56 -7.68 -9.33
C GLY A 269 -0.72 -8.94 -9.08
N HIS A 270 0.59 -8.83 -8.84
CA HIS A 270 1.47 -9.98 -8.67
C HIS A 270 1.15 -10.82 -7.42
N PHE A 271 0.69 -10.21 -6.31
CA PHE A 271 0.54 -10.91 -5.02
C PHE A 271 -0.33 -12.17 -5.11
N ILE A 272 -1.52 -12.08 -5.71
CA ILE A 272 -2.41 -13.23 -5.86
C ILE A 272 -1.81 -14.33 -6.73
N TYR A 273 -1.13 -13.97 -7.83
CA TYR A 273 -0.52 -14.95 -8.72
C TYR A 273 0.72 -15.60 -8.11
N GLU A 274 1.47 -14.87 -7.27
CA GLU A 274 2.55 -15.44 -6.46
C GLU A 274 2.00 -16.53 -5.52
N ASP A 275 0.97 -16.21 -4.73
CA ASP A 275 0.39 -17.13 -3.76
C ASP A 275 -0.33 -18.33 -4.41
N LEU A 276 -0.96 -18.12 -5.57
CA LEU A 276 -1.53 -19.20 -6.40
C LEU A 276 -0.46 -20.14 -6.96
N GLY A 277 0.80 -19.72 -6.99
CA GLY A 277 1.91 -20.42 -7.63
C GLY A 277 1.91 -20.29 -9.16
N TYR A 278 1.22 -19.30 -9.71
CA TYR A 278 1.17 -19.02 -11.14
C TYR A 278 2.26 -18.00 -11.53
N ILE A 279 3.52 -18.41 -11.35
CA ILE A 279 4.68 -17.50 -11.34
C ILE A 279 4.93 -16.79 -12.66
N ASN A 280 4.57 -17.38 -13.80
CA ASN A 280 4.64 -16.70 -15.10
C ASN A 280 3.77 -15.45 -15.14
N GLU A 281 2.59 -15.50 -14.52
CA GLU A 281 1.65 -14.39 -14.47
C GLU A 281 2.09 -13.33 -13.46
N ALA A 282 2.55 -13.77 -12.28
CA ALA A 282 3.16 -12.87 -11.30
C ALA A 282 4.34 -12.10 -11.91
N GLN A 283 5.20 -12.79 -12.69
CA GLN A 283 6.30 -12.16 -13.40
C GLN A 283 5.84 -11.13 -14.43
N ARG A 284 4.74 -11.36 -15.16
CA ARG A 284 4.23 -10.38 -16.11
C ARG A 284 3.79 -9.10 -15.40
N TRP A 285 3.00 -9.24 -14.34
CA TRP A 285 2.55 -8.10 -13.52
C TRP A 285 3.73 -7.32 -12.94
N GLU A 286 4.73 -8.01 -12.41
CA GLU A 286 5.93 -7.36 -11.86
C GLU A 286 6.75 -6.64 -12.93
N PHE A 287 6.84 -7.21 -14.13
CA PHE A 287 7.55 -6.56 -15.22
C PHE A 287 6.79 -5.31 -15.69
N GLU A 288 5.46 -5.35 -15.76
CA GLU A 288 4.62 -4.19 -16.06
C GLU A 288 4.77 -3.11 -14.98
N ALA A 289 4.75 -3.49 -13.70
CA ALA A 289 5.00 -2.57 -12.58
C ALA A 289 6.37 -1.90 -12.68
N MET A 290 7.44 -2.67 -12.94
CA MET A 290 8.78 -2.13 -13.15
C MET A 290 8.84 -1.14 -14.32
N VAL A 291 8.10 -1.38 -15.40
CA VAL A 291 8.05 -0.45 -16.55
C VAL A 291 7.32 0.85 -16.19
N VAL A 292 6.28 0.78 -15.36
CA VAL A 292 5.49 1.95 -14.93
C VAL A 292 6.22 2.77 -13.86
N TRP A 293 6.73 2.11 -12.83
CA TRP A 293 7.27 2.71 -11.61
C TRP A 293 8.79 2.80 -11.59
N GLY A 294 9.47 2.08 -12.48
CA GLY A 294 10.92 2.07 -12.63
C GLY A 294 11.60 0.87 -11.97
N GLU A 295 12.93 0.84 -12.06
CA GLU A 295 13.76 -0.22 -11.48
C GLU A 295 13.95 -0.02 -9.97
N THR A 296 12.89 -0.22 -9.18
CA THR A 296 12.92 -0.13 -7.71
C THR A 296 13.37 -1.44 -7.07
N ALA A 297 13.79 -1.41 -5.80
CA ALA A 297 14.23 -2.62 -5.12
C ALA A 297 13.16 -3.73 -5.05
N PRO A 298 11.89 -3.45 -4.66
CA PRO A 298 10.83 -4.46 -4.64
C PRO A 298 10.67 -5.18 -5.99
N HIS A 299 10.64 -4.42 -7.09
CA HIS A 299 10.46 -5.00 -8.43
C HIS A 299 11.63 -5.86 -8.86
N LEU A 300 12.85 -5.38 -8.67
CA LEU A 300 14.05 -6.13 -9.03
C LEU A 300 14.19 -7.42 -8.20
N LEU A 301 13.83 -7.37 -6.91
CA LEU A 301 13.82 -8.56 -6.04
C LEU A 301 12.81 -9.60 -6.52
N ASN A 302 11.56 -9.19 -6.78
CA ASN A 302 10.52 -10.08 -7.26
C ASN A 302 10.84 -10.65 -8.64
N LEU A 303 11.32 -9.83 -9.58
CA LEU A 303 11.75 -10.30 -10.90
C LEU A 303 12.91 -11.29 -10.82
N ALA A 304 13.88 -11.08 -9.92
CA ALA A 304 14.93 -12.06 -9.68
C ALA A 304 14.34 -13.39 -9.15
N ARG A 305 13.49 -13.33 -8.12
CA ARG A 305 12.82 -14.50 -7.52
C ARG A 305 12.04 -15.31 -8.55
N TYR A 306 11.18 -14.64 -9.33
CA TYR A 306 10.33 -15.30 -10.33
C TYR A 306 11.15 -15.91 -11.46
N ASN A 307 12.19 -15.23 -11.96
CA ASN A 307 13.03 -15.78 -13.03
C ASN A 307 13.87 -16.97 -12.54
N ILE A 308 14.26 -17.04 -11.25
CA ILE A 308 14.90 -18.25 -10.68
C ILE A 308 13.94 -19.43 -10.76
N VAL A 309 12.71 -19.26 -10.28
CA VAL A 309 11.69 -20.33 -10.24
C VAL A 309 11.25 -20.75 -11.65
N ASN A 310 11.11 -19.79 -12.57
CA ASN A 310 10.82 -20.05 -13.99
C ASN A 310 12.02 -20.63 -14.76
N LYS A 311 13.11 -21.03 -14.09
CA LYS A 311 14.32 -21.64 -14.66
C LYS A 311 15.02 -20.75 -15.71
N ARG A 312 15.03 -19.43 -15.49
CA ARG A 312 15.69 -18.42 -16.33
C ARG A 312 16.84 -17.71 -15.58
N PRO A 313 17.90 -18.44 -15.20
CA PRO A 313 18.93 -17.92 -14.30
C PRO A 313 19.70 -16.72 -14.87
N GLU A 314 19.97 -16.70 -16.17
CA GLU A 314 20.71 -15.57 -16.78
C GLU A 314 19.90 -14.26 -16.76
N VAL A 315 18.56 -14.34 -16.81
CA VAL A 315 17.68 -13.17 -16.65
C VAL A 315 17.68 -12.71 -15.20
N ALA A 316 17.50 -13.64 -14.25
CA ALA A 316 17.56 -13.33 -12.82
C ALA A 316 18.89 -12.67 -12.42
N ARG A 317 20.02 -13.16 -12.97
CA ARG A 317 21.36 -12.61 -12.72
C ARG A 317 21.47 -11.12 -13.09
N ARG A 318 20.75 -10.65 -14.11
CA ARG A 318 20.74 -9.21 -14.47
C ARG A 318 20.18 -8.36 -13.34
N PHE A 319 19.03 -8.74 -12.81
CA PHE A 319 18.38 -8.02 -11.70
C PHE A 319 19.21 -8.11 -10.40
N ILE A 320 19.77 -9.28 -10.10
CA ILE A 320 20.69 -9.49 -8.97
C ILE A 320 21.90 -8.56 -9.07
N ASN A 321 22.51 -8.45 -10.25
CA ASN A 321 23.68 -7.60 -10.46
C ASN A 321 23.39 -6.10 -10.28
N LEU A 322 22.17 -5.64 -10.58
CA LEU A 322 21.74 -4.28 -10.25
C LEU A 322 21.63 -4.10 -8.74
N LEU A 323 20.93 -4.99 -8.05
CA LEU A 323 20.73 -4.92 -6.60
C LEU A 323 22.06 -4.98 -5.81
N LYS A 324 23.06 -5.73 -6.27
CA LYS A 324 24.42 -5.75 -5.68
C LYS A 324 25.11 -4.39 -5.65
N GLN A 325 24.70 -3.45 -6.51
CA GLN A 325 25.24 -2.08 -6.55
C GLN A 325 24.58 -1.16 -5.53
N SER A 326 23.51 -1.59 -4.86
CA SER A 326 22.88 -0.85 -3.77
C SER A 326 23.63 -1.05 -2.43
N LEU A 327 23.37 -0.16 -1.47
CA LEU A 327 23.90 -0.30 -0.11
C LEU A 327 23.10 -1.33 0.70
N PHE A 328 21.78 -1.17 0.77
CA PHE A 328 20.91 -1.92 1.68
C PHE A 328 20.39 -3.25 1.12
N TYR A 329 20.25 -3.37 -0.21
CA TYR A 329 19.74 -4.60 -0.85
C TYR A 329 20.85 -5.54 -1.36
N ARG A 330 22.13 -5.22 -1.11
CA ARG A 330 23.26 -6.07 -1.52
C ARG A 330 23.17 -7.46 -0.90
N LYS A 331 22.81 -7.55 0.38
CA LYS A 331 22.72 -8.83 1.10
C LYS A 331 21.62 -9.73 0.52
N ASP A 332 20.47 -9.16 0.21
CA ASP A 332 19.36 -9.90 -0.42
C ASP A 332 19.76 -10.39 -1.82
N ALA A 333 20.50 -9.55 -2.57
CA ALA A 333 21.02 -9.93 -3.88
C ALA A 333 22.03 -11.09 -3.82
N GLU A 334 22.93 -11.09 -2.83
CA GLU A 334 23.88 -12.18 -2.59
C GLU A 334 23.16 -13.47 -2.19
N GLU A 335 22.06 -13.38 -1.44
CA GLU A 335 21.24 -14.55 -1.10
C GLU A 335 20.49 -15.11 -2.31
N LEU A 336 19.91 -14.24 -3.14
CA LEU A 336 19.28 -14.63 -4.40
C LEU A 336 20.29 -15.27 -5.38
N GLU A 337 21.54 -14.84 -5.38
CA GLU A 337 22.59 -15.46 -6.19
C GLU A 337 22.90 -16.89 -5.74
N LYS A 338 22.87 -17.19 -4.44
CA LYS A 338 23.00 -18.58 -3.97
C LYS A 338 21.82 -19.44 -4.43
N GLN A 339 20.61 -18.89 -4.35
CA GLN A 339 19.38 -19.56 -4.78
C GLN A 339 19.33 -19.80 -6.30
N LEU A 340 19.99 -18.93 -7.07
CA LEU A 340 20.16 -19.08 -8.51
C LEU A 340 20.78 -20.43 -8.89
N HIS A 341 21.77 -20.88 -8.12
CA HIS A 341 22.44 -22.17 -8.34
C HIS A 341 21.55 -23.35 -7.93
N ALA A 342 20.71 -23.18 -6.92
CA ALA A 342 19.76 -24.20 -6.48
C ALA A 342 18.55 -24.35 -7.43
N GLY A 343 18.21 -23.30 -8.18
CA GLY A 343 17.05 -23.30 -9.10
C GLY A 343 15.69 -23.27 -8.39
N SER A 344 15.67 -22.83 -7.13
CA SER A 344 14.49 -22.73 -6.28
C SER A 344 14.63 -21.57 -5.29
N VAL A 345 13.52 -20.90 -4.97
CA VAL A 345 13.45 -19.83 -3.98
C VAL A 345 12.60 -20.31 -2.80
N PRO A 346 13.10 -20.28 -1.55
CA PRO A 346 12.32 -20.68 -0.39
C PRO A 346 11.00 -19.91 -0.27
N GLY A 347 9.91 -20.64 -0.01
CA GLY A 347 8.57 -20.07 0.17
C GLY A 347 7.87 -19.65 -1.13
N LEU A 348 8.47 -19.85 -2.30
CA LEU A 348 7.86 -19.56 -3.60
C LEU A 348 7.48 -20.88 -4.30
N ARG A 349 6.18 -21.09 -4.52
CA ARG A 349 5.63 -22.32 -5.11
C ARG A 349 5.42 -22.14 -6.62
N MET A 350 5.66 -23.20 -7.39
CA MET A 350 5.34 -23.24 -8.82
C MET A 350 4.28 -24.33 -9.07
N ALA A 351 3.00 -23.94 -9.09
CA ALA A 351 1.87 -24.88 -9.19
C ALA A 351 1.88 -25.70 -10.49
N LEU A 352 2.53 -25.17 -11.54
CA LEU A 352 2.58 -25.78 -12.87
C LEU A 352 3.95 -26.40 -13.20
N GLU A 353 4.85 -26.61 -12.23
CA GLU A 353 6.23 -27.08 -12.48
C GLU A 353 6.28 -28.43 -13.23
N ASN A 354 5.34 -29.34 -12.93
CA ASN A 354 5.29 -30.68 -13.51
C ASN A 354 4.43 -30.77 -14.79
N ASN A 355 3.85 -29.67 -15.26
CA ASN A 355 2.99 -29.70 -16.43
C ASN A 355 3.81 -29.74 -17.73
N LYS A 356 4.04 -30.96 -18.24
CA LYS A 356 4.81 -31.22 -19.46
C LYS A 356 4.01 -31.02 -20.76
N GLU A 357 2.68 -30.96 -20.67
CA GLU A 357 1.81 -30.97 -21.86
C GLU A 357 1.68 -29.59 -22.50
N HIS A 358 1.80 -28.51 -21.72
CA HIS A 358 1.61 -27.13 -22.20
C HIS A 358 2.69 -26.19 -21.64
N PRO A 359 3.92 -26.22 -22.17
CA PRO A 359 5.04 -25.42 -21.66
C PRO A 359 4.84 -23.90 -21.79
N ALA A 360 3.92 -23.46 -22.66
CA ALA A 360 3.57 -22.05 -22.86
C ALA A 360 2.04 -21.88 -22.85
N ARG A 361 1.48 -21.55 -21.68
CA ARG A 361 0.09 -21.11 -21.52
C ARG A 361 0.07 -19.61 -21.26
N PHE A 362 -0.77 -18.89 -21.99
CA PHE A 362 -1.09 -17.50 -21.69
C PHE A 362 -2.27 -17.46 -20.72
N ALA A 363 -2.10 -16.78 -19.60
CA ALA A 363 -3.17 -16.59 -18.65
C ALA A 363 -4.26 -15.67 -19.23
N ASN A 364 -5.52 -15.92 -18.87
CA ASN A 364 -6.59 -14.97 -19.13
C ASN A 364 -6.45 -13.74 -18.22
N VAL A 365 -6.01 -12.63 -18.80
CA VAL A 365 -5.69 -11.38 -18.08
C VAL A 365 -6.92 -10.58 -17.67
N ILE A 366 -8.08 -10.89 -18.27
CA ILE A 366 -9.34 -10.16 -18.04
C ILE A 366 -10.16 -10.88 -16.96
N ASN A 367 -10.17 -12.21 -16.99
CA ASN A 367 -10.95 -13.04 -16.09
C ASN A 367 -10.09 -14.14 -15.49
N ILE A 368 -9.90 -14.08 -14.17
CA ILE A 368 -9.10 -15.05 -13.41
C ILE A 368 -9.82 -16.40 -13.23
N GLY A 369 -11.15 -16.46 -13.32
CA GLY A 369 -11.96 -17.66 -13.07
C GLY A 369 -11.51 -18.90 -13.84
N PRO A 370 -11.35 -18.84 -15.19
CA PRO A 370 -10.81 -19.95 -15.97
C PRO A 370 -9.40 -20.40 -15.55
N GLU A 371 -8.55 -19.47 -15.08
CA GLU A 371 -7.22 -19.81 -14.58
C GLU A 371 -7.29 -20.50 -13.22
N LEU A 372 -8.17 -20.05 -12.32
CA LEU A 372 -8.40 -20.71 -11.03
C LEU A 372 -8.93 -22.13 -11.20
N GLN A 373 -9.89 -22.35 -12.10
CA GLN A 373 -10.39 -23.68 -12.42
C GLN A 373 -9.28 -24.58 -12.95
N TYR A 374 -8.48 -24.08 -13.90
CA TYR A 374 -7.36 -24.84 -14.43
C TYR A 374 -6.33 -25.19 -13.34
N LEU A 375 -6.00 -24.26 -12.45
CA LEU A 375 -5.10 -24.55 -11.33
C LEU A 375 -5.65 -25.63 -10.41
N CYS A 376 -6.96 -25.67 -10.16
CA CYS A 376 -7.59 -26.75 -9.39
C CYS A 376 -7.48 -28.11 -10.07
N GLU A 377 -7.60 -28.15 -11.40
CA GLU A 377 -7.51 -29.37 -12.20
C GLU A 377 -6.07 -29.91 -12.28
N GLN A 378 -5.08 -29.01 -12.37
CA GLN A 378 -3.66 -29.38 -12.48
C GLN A 378 -2.99 -29.64 -11.13
N ASP A 379 -3.41 -28.93 -10.08
CA ASP A 379 -2.85 -29.03 -8.74
C ASP A 379 -3.97 -29.14 -7.70
N THR A 380 -4.39 -30.39 -7.46
CA THR A 380 -5.43 -30.74 -6.49
C THR A 380 -5.09 -30.37 -5.04
N THR A 381 -3.84 -30.01 -4.75
CA THR A 381 -3.41 -29.55 -3.41
C THR A 381 -3.53 -28.03 -3.25
N ASN A 382 -3.88 -27.29 -4.32
CA ASN A 382 -4.01 -25.85 -4.30
C ASN A 382 -5.32 -25.36 -3.65
N ARG A 383 -5.33 -25.31 -2.32
CA ARG A 383 -6.47 -24.77 -1.55
C ARG A 383 -6.82 -23.35 -1.94
N MET A 384 -5.83 -22.50 -2.25
CA MET A 384 -6.08 -21.11 -2.65
C MET A 384 -6.84 -21.03 -3.96
N ALA A 385 -6.40 -21.77 -4.98
CA ALA A 385 -7.08 -21.79 -6.27
C ALA A 385 -8.55 -22.21 -6.12
N PHE A 386 -8.81 -23.22 -5.27
CA PHE A 386 -10.17 -23.65 -4.96
C PHE A 386 -10.97 -22.55 -4.26
N GLU A 387 -10.51 -22.03 -3.12
CA GLU A 387 -11.29 -21.04 -2.34
C GLU A 387 -11.53 -19.74 -3.11
N TYR A 388 -10.55 -19.28 -3.90
CA TYR A 388 -10.72 -18.14 -4.80
C TYR A 388 -11.66 -18.46 -5.96
N LEU A 389 -11.63 -19.65 -6.54
CA LEU A 389 -12.58 -20.06 -7.59
C LEU A 389 -14.01 -20.02 -7.06
N MET A 390 -14.23 -20.61 -5.88
CA MET A 390 -15.54 -20.59 -5.25
C MET A 390 -15.99 -19.16 -4.95
N SER A 391 -15.09 -18.30 -4.45
CA SER A 391 -15.38 -16.89 -4.17
C SER A 391 -15.71 -16.11 -5.44
N ASP A 392 -14.96 -16.29 -6.53
CA ASP A 392 -15.20 -15.67 -7.84
C ASP A 392 -16.58 -16.07 -8.41
N LEU A 393 -16.92 -17.36 -8.33
CA LEU A 393 -18.20 -17.88 -8.82
C LEU A 393 -19.39 -17.38 -7.99
N LEU A 394 -19.24 -17.25 -6.67
CA LEU A 394 -20.26 -16.64 -5.82
C LEU A 394 -20.43 -15.16 -6.12
N LEU A 395 -19.34 -14.40 -6.16
CA LEU A 395 -19.37 -12.95 -6.41
C LEU A 395 -19.90 -12.62 -7.81
N SER A 396 -19.62 -13.45 -8.82
CA SER A 396 -20.16 -13.32 -10.19
C SER A 396 -21.56 -13.90 -10.39
N ASN A 397 -22.17 -14.47 -9.34
CA ASN A 397 -23.49 -15.11 -9.39
C ASN A 397 -23.56 -16.24 -10.45
N ASN A 398 -22.54 -17.10 -10.49
CA ASN A 398 -22.47 -18.25 -11.38
C ASN A 398 -22.67 -19.56 -10.60
N VAL A 399 -23.87 -19.71 -10.04
CA VAL A 399 -24.24 -20.81 -9.12
C VAL A 399 -24.13 -22.20 -9.77
N VAL A 400 -24.41 -22.32 -11.07
CA VAL A 400 -24.29 -23.60 -11.79
C VAL A 400 -22.82 -24.06 -11.78
N ARG A 401 -21.91 -23.19 -12.23
CA ARG A 401 -20.47 -23.50 -12.22
C ARG A 401 -19.92 -23.68 -10.81
N PHE A 402 -20.47 -22.97 -9.83
CA PHE A 402 -20.13 -23.17 -8.42
C PHE A 402 -20.37 -24.64 -8.02
N VAL A 403 -21.54 -25.20 -8.34
CA VAL A 403 -21.85 -26.61 -8.01
C VAL A 403 -20.96 -27.58 -8.78
N ASP A 404 -20.69 -27.32 -10.07
CA ASP A 404 -19.81 -28.17 -10.89
C ASP A 404 -18.38 -28.27 -10.32
N ASN A 405 -17.89 -27.19 -9.72
CA ASN A 405 -16.55 -27.09 -9.14
C ASN A 405 -16.49 -27.46 -7.65
N LEU A 406 -17.63 -27.56 -6.97
CA LEU A 406 -17.70 -27.87 -5.54
C LEU A 406 -17.10 -29.25 -5.20
N LYS A 407 -17.04 -30.17 -6.16
CA LYS A 407 -16.36 -31.47 -6.02
C LYS A 407 -14.93 -31.38 -5.50
N PHE A 408 -14.20 -30.30 -5.81
CA PHE A 408 -12.82 -30.10 -5.36
C PHE A 408 -12.69 -29.91 -3.84
N ILE A 409 -13.78 -29.55 -3.15
CA ILE A 409 -13.79 -29.41 -1.69
C ILE A 409 -13.33 -30.68 -0.97
N ARG A 410 -13.53 -31.85 -1.60
CA ARG A 410 -13.17 -33.16 -1.05
C ARG A 410 -11.66 -33.37 -0.90
N HIS A 411 -10.83 -32.55 -1.55
CA HIS A 411 -9.37 -32.60 -1.42
C HIS A 411 -8.85 -31.89 -0.17
N PHE A 412 -9.69 -31.10 0.50
CA PHE A 412 -9.30 -30.27 1.63
C PHE A 412 -10.09 -30.61 2.88
N LYS A 413 -9.51 -30.30 4.05
CA LYS A 413 -10.16 -30.48 5.34
C LYS A 413 -10.86 -29.19 5.72
N TYR A 414 -12.18 -29.22 5.76
CA TYR A 414 -13.01 -28.15 6.31
C TYR A 414 -13.69 -28.64 7.58
N PRO A 415 -13.73 -27.84 8.68
CA PRO A 415 -14.48 -28.18 9.89
C PRO A 415 -15.95 -28.47 9.60
N GLU A 416 -16.55 -27.61 8.77
CA GLU A 416 -17.90 -27.73 8.26
C GLU A 416 -18.01 -27.06 6.90
N MET A 417 -19.08 -27.36 6.17
CA MET A 417 -19.39 -26.68 4.91
C MET A 417 -19.57 -25.18 5.16
N PRO A 418 -18.80 -24.31 4.49
CA PRO A 418 -18.93 -22.87 4.70
C PRO A 418 -20.37 -22.36 4.50
N PRO A 419 -20.86 -21.42 5.33
CA PRO A 419 -22.25 -20.95 5.27
C PRO A 419 -22.63 -20.42 3.89
N ALA A 420 -21.77 -19.61 3.28
CA ALA A 420 -21.98 -19.10 1.92
C ALA A 420 -22.15 -20.21 0.87
N TYR A 421 -21.48 -21.35 1.07
CA TYR A 421 -21.53 -22.47 0.14
C TYR A 421 -22.85 -23.24 0.30
N GLN A 422 -23.30 -23.45 1.54
CA GLN A 422 -24.64 -23.98 1.83
C GLN A 422 -25.74 -23.08 1.27
N GLU A 423 -25.60 -21.76 1.43
CA GLU A 423 -26.53 -20.76 0.94
C GLU A 423 -26.64 -20.79 -0.59
N ALA A 424 -25.51 -20.89 -1.31
CA ALA A 424 -25.48 -20.99 -2.76
C ALA A 424 -26.01 -22.34 -3.28
N LEU A 425 -25.66 -23.44 -2.61
CA LEU A 425 -26.18 -24.77 -2.94
C LEU A 425 -27.71 -24.83 -2.80
N TYR A 426 -28.27 -24.13 -1.81
CA TYR A 426 -29.72 -24.01 -1.67
C TYR A 426 -30.35 -23.18 -2.81
N ILE A 427 -29.71 -22.10 -3.25
CA ILE A 427 -30.18 -21.36 -4.45
C ILE A 427 -30.17 -22.26 -5.70
N TYR A 428 -29.13 -23.08 -5.87
CA TYR A 428 -29.10 -24.07 -6.95
C TYR A 428 -30.27 -25.05 -6.85
N LYS A 429 -30.51 -25.62 -5.65
CA LYS A 429 -31.61 -26.55 -5.37
C LYS A 429 -32.98 -25.99 -5.75
N LEU A 430 -33.21 -24.70 -5.54
CA LEU A 430 -34.47 -24.03 -5.91
C LEU A 430 -34.63 -23.84 -7.42
N GLY A 431 -33.53 -23.83 -8.18
CA GLY A 431 -33.53 -23.59 -9.63
C GLY A 431 -33.53 -24.84 -10.50
N VAL A 432 -33.36 -26.03 -9.93
CA VAL A 432 -33.29 -27.30 -10.66
C VAL A 432 -34.27 -28.33 -10.08
N ASP A 433 -34.56 -29.38 -10.85
CA ASP A 433 -35.37 -30.50 -10.38
C ASP A 433 -34.58 -31.44 -9.44
N GLY A 434 -35.31 -32.28 -8.71
CA GLY A 434 -34.73 -33.15 -7.69
C GLY A 434 -33.69 -34.15 -8.23
N GLU A 435 -33.85 -34.62 -9.48
CA GLU A 435 -32.89 -35.53 -10.11
C GLU A 435 -31.57 -34.81 -10.41
N THR A 436 -31.63 -33.62 -11.01
CA THR A 436 -30.45 -32.78 -11.29
C THR A 436 -29.72 -32.39 -10.01
N PHE A 437 -30.45 -32.01 -8.96
CA PHE A 437 -29.83 -31.69 -7.67
C PHE A 437 -29.10 -32.91 -7.07
N SER A 438 -29.72 -34.09 -7.11
CA SER A 438 -29.14 -35.33 -6.57
C SER A 438 -27.82 -35.72 -7.25
N LYS A 439 -27.66 -35.41 -8.55
CA LYS A 439 -26.41 -35.65 -9.31
C LYS A 439 -25.21 -34.84 -8.79
N SER A 440 -25.44 -33.74 -8.07
CA SER A 440 -24.36 -32.97 -7.45
C SER A 440 -23.61 -33.74 -6.35
N GLY A 441 -24.28 -34.71 -5.71
CA GLY A 441 -23.72 -35.47 -4.60
C GLY A 441 -23.54 -34.66 -3.31
N PHE A 442 -24.21 -33.51 -3.18
CA PHE A 442 -24.21 -32.67 -1.98
C PHE A 442 -25.63 -32.50 -1.44
N ASN A 443 -25.73 -32.28 -0.12
CA ASN A 443 -27.00 -32.02 0.57
C ASN A 443 -26.97 -30.62 1.21
N VAL A 444 -28.15 -29.99 1.26
CA VAL A 444 -28.35 -28.74 2.01
C VAL A 444 -28.81 -29.08 3.42
N SER A 445 -28.25 -28.42 4.43
CA SER A 445 -28.67 -28.59 5.81
C SER A 445 -30.09 -28.05 6.06
N GLU A 446 -30.87 -28.72 6.91
CA GLU A 446 -32.20 -28.22 7.31
C GLU A 446 -32.15 -26.81 7.93
N ASN A 447 -31.04 -26.48 8.60
CA ASN A 447 -30.84 -25.17 9.18
C ASN A 447 -30.77 -24.08 8.09
N THR A 448 -30.07 -24.33 6.98
CA THR A 448 -30.01 -23.43 5.83
C THR A 448 -31.41 -23.19 5.25
N GLU A 449 -32.22 -24.23 5.13
CA GLU A 449 -33.60 -24.10 4.61
C GLU A 449 -34.47 -23.24 5.53
N LYS A 450 -34.42 -23.47 6.85
CA LYS A 450 -35.13 -22.65 7.86
C LYS A 450 -34.66 -21.19 7.83
N ARG A 451 -33.35 -20.95 7.72
CA ARG A 451 -32.76 -19.62 7.58
C ARG A 451 -33.29 -18.91 6.32
N PHE A 452 -33.41 -19.61 5.19
CA PHE A 452 -33.95 -19.02 3.97
C PHE A 452 -35.44 -18.69 4.08
N GLN A 453 -36.24 -19.56 4.70
CA GLN A 453 -37.66 -19.27 4.93
C GLN A 453 -37.83 -18.00 5.80
N ARG A 454 -36.99 -17.84 6.83
CA ARG A 454 -36.95 -16.62 7.64
C ARG A 454 -36.57 -15.40 6.79
N TYR A 455 -35.52 -15.50 5.98
CA TYR A 455 -35.10 -14.44 5.05
C TYR A 455 -36.23 -14.01 4.12
N TYR A 456 -36.88 -14.98 3.46
CA TYR A 456 -38.00 -14.74 2.54
C TYR A 456 -39.20 -14.08 3.23
N ASN A 457 -39.55 -14.52 4.45
CA ASN A 457 -40.64 -13.93 5.23
C ASN A 457 -40.35 -12.47 5.61
N LEU A 458 -39.12 -12.15 6.03
CA LEU A 458 -38.73 -10.77 6.33
C LEU A 458 -38.76 -9.89 5.08
N TYR A 459 -38.33 -10.43 3.93
CA TYR A 459 -38.36 -9.74 2.65
C TYR A 459 -39.80 -9.41 2.23
N LYS A 460 -40.68 -10.43 2.20
CA LYS A 460 -42.10 -10.30 1.83
C LYS A 460 -42.85 -9.30 2.72
N ASN A 461 -42.54 -9.29 4.01
CA ASN A 461 -43.14 -8.37 4.98
C ASN A 461 -42.48 -6.98 5.02
N ARG A 462 -41.57 -6.68 4.08
CA ARG A 462 -40.82 -5.40 3.99
C ARG A 462 -40.06 -4.99 5.26
N GLN A 463 -39.63 -5.96 6.07
CA GLN A 463 -38.89 -5.72 7.33
C GLN A 463 -37.39 -5.50 7.06
N MET A 464 -37.05 -4.50 6.23
CA MET A 464 -35.69 -4.32 5.68
C MET A 464 -34.59 -4.11 6.72
N GLN A 465 -34.89 -3.39 7.82
CA GLN A 465 -33.92 -3.19 8.90
C GLN A 465 -33.55 -4.51 9.60
N ARG A 466 -34.55 -5.34 9.91
CA ARG A 466 -34.32 -6.67 10.52
C ARG A 466 -33.67 -7.63 9.53
N LEU A 467 -34.08 -7.59 8.26
CA LEU A 467 -33.49 -8.40 7.20
C LEU A 467 -31.98 -8.11 7.07
N LYS A 468 -31.59 -6.82 7.05
CA LYS A 468 -30.18 -6.42 7.02
C LYS A 468 -29.44 -6.84 8.30
N ALA A 469 -30.07 -6.71 9.47
CA ALA A 469 -29.44 -7.08 10.73
C ALA A 469 -29.21 -8.59 10.89
N GLU A 470 -30.17 -9.42 10.45
CA GLU A 470 -30.11 -10.88 10.58
C GLU A 470 -29.35 -11.56 9.43
N PHE A 471 -29.38 -10.99 8.21
CA PHE A 471 -28.88 -11.65 7.01
C PHE A 471 -27.92 -10.79 6.18
N GLY A 472 -27.50 -9.62 6.67
CA GLY A 472 -26.64 -8.70 5.94
C GLY A 472 -25.32 -9.29 5.47
N ASN A 473 -24.85 -10.35 6.14
CA ASN A 473 -23.62 -11.07 5.83
C ASN A 473 -23.83 -12.38 5.05
N THR A 474 -25.00 -12.57 4.44
CA THR A 474 -25.30 -13.79 3.67
C THR A 474 -25.10 -13.57 2.19
N TYR A 475 -24.84 -14.68 1.48
CA TYR A 475 -24.84 -14.71 0.02
C TYR A 475 -26.18 -14.21 -0.55
N TRP A 476 -27.29 -14.52 0.12
CA TRP A 476 -28.62 -14.10 -0.33
C TRP A 476 -28.81 -12.58 -0.28
N TYR A 477 -28.32 -11.93 0.78
CA TYR A 477 -28.37 -10.48 0.91
C TYR A 477 -27.45 -9.81 -0.10
N TYR A 478 -26.25 -10.36 -0.31
CA TYR A 478 -25.34 -9.90 -1.35
C TYR A 478 -26.04 -9.89 -2.72
N LEU A 479 -26.64 -11.02 -3.12
CA LEU A 479 -27.28 -11.16 -4.42
C LEU A 479 -28.49 -10.24 -4.63
N ASN A 480 -29.22 -9.88 -3.59
CA ASN A 480 -30.44 -9.07 -3.71
C ASN A 480 -30.24 -7.55 -3.53
N PHE A 481 -29.11 -7.13 -2.96
CA PHE A 481 -28.95 -5.72 -2.54
C PHE A 481 -27.57 -5.12 -2.78
N ILE A 482 -26.53 -5.93 -3.02
CA ILE A 482 -25.14 -5.46 -3.11
C ILE A 482 -24.51 -5.79 -4.47
N SER A 483 -24.84 -6.95 -5.04
CA SER A 483 -24.17 -7.51 -6.22
C SER A 483 -24.20 -6.54 -7.42
N PRO A 484 -23.05 -6.23 -8.03
CA PRO A 484 -23.00 -5.43 -9.24
C PRO A 484 -23.48 -6.20 -10.48
N TYR A 485 -23.69 -7.52 -10.37
CA TYR A 485 -24.14 -8.38 -11.48
C TYR A 485 -25.66 -8.62 -11.51
N GLY A 486 -26.42 -7.88 -10.69
CA GLY A 486 -27.88 -7.83 -10.68
C GLY A 486 -28.59 -8.86 -9.81
N ASP A 487 -29.84 -8.55 -9.46
CA ASP A 487 -30.70 -9.32 -8.56
C ASP A 487 -31.29 -10.57 -9.24
N LYS A 488 -31.10 -11.75 -8.65
CA LYS A 488 -31.64 -13.01 -9.21
C LYS A 488 -32.37 -13.94 -8.25
N ILE A 489 -32.45 -13.67 -6.94
CA ILE A 489 -33.11 -14.63 -6.02
C ILE A 489 -34.61 -14.35 -5.88
N ILE A 490 -35.03 -13.11 -5.65
CA ILE A 490 -36.44 -12.75 -5.45
C ILE A 490 -36.77 -11.58 -6.36
N ARG A 491 -37.68 -11.78 -7.33
CA ARG A 491 -38.19 -10.71 -8.19
C ARG A 491 -39.44 -10.10 -7.55
N ASN A 492 -39.55 -8.77 -7.61
CA ASN A 492 -40.74 -8.01 -7.18
C ASN A 492 -42.00 -8.39 -7.95
#